data_AF-K2F4H5-F1
#
_entry.id   AF-K2F4H5-F1
#
_cell.length_a   1.000
_cell.length_b   1.000
_cell.length_c   1.000
_cell.angle_alpha   90.00
_cell.angle_beta   90.00
_cell.angle_gamma   90.00
#
_symmetry.space_group_name_H-M   'P 1'
#
loop_
_entity.id
_entity.type
_entity.pdbx_description
1 polymer ?
#
loop_
_entity_poly.entity_id
_entity_poly.type
_entity_poly.pdbx_seq_one_letter_code
_entity_poly.pdbx_strand_id
1 'polypeptide(L)'
;MGRTEGDSVGCKDQERGRGINRMMLAVSDIVGLLGLPATERGLRDWLKRLEVPVQQDGKRFVFSLLDLPEDVQHAYRLKLAEEAGLAFGEQDYAAHIALASKPVGVQHTAHARAKVLGPVHKGRKAGLKWHQIAPQIKAAGLGEVPSEATVKRWFKRVEGIDPANWAPALAPEYKGRTARAPMSEAAWWPAAGFVDTKIRS
;
A
#
# COMPACT_ATOMS: atom_id res chain seq x y z
N MET A 1 43.25 -33.21 17.29
CA MET A 1 42.00 -32.97 18.05
C MET A 1 41.85 -31.46 18.24
N GLY A 2 41.20 -30.78 17.30
CA GLY A 2 40.94 -29.34 17.38
C GLY A 2 39.43 -29.13 17.43
N ARG A 3 38.93 -28.57 18.53
CA ARG A 3 37.54 -28.10 18.64
C ARG A 3 37.48 -26.69 18.05
N THR A 4 36.62 -26.49 17.07
CA THR A 4 36.20 -25.16 16.63
C THR A 4 34.86 -24.85 17.27
N GLU A 5 34.89 -24.01 18.30
CA GLU A 5 33.74 -23.25 18.78
C GLU A 5 33.41 -22.20 17.71
N GLY A 6 32.22 -22.33 17.11
CA GLY A 6 31.63 -21.35 16.21
C GLY A 6 30.38 -20.80 16.86
N ASP A 7 30.57 -19.77 17.68
CA ASP A 7 29.50 -18.95 18.27
C ASP A 7 28.58 -18.43 17.15
N SER A 8 27.38 -19.00 17.10
CA SER A 8 26.31 -18.52 16.24
C SER A 8 25.69 -17.29 16.89
N VAL A 9 26.19 -16.12 16.49
CA VAL A 9 25.63 -14.81 16.81
C VAL A 9 24.18 -14.78 16.34
N GLY A 10 23.26 -14.63 17.29
CA GLY A 10 21.83 -14.55 17.05
C GLY A 10 21.47 -13.27 16.29
N CYS A 11 20.97 -13.42 15.07
CA CYS A 11 20.17 -12.39 14.40
C CYS A 11 18.80 -12.30 15.10
N LYS A 12 18.73 -11.47 16.14
CA LYS A 12 17.48 -10.93 16.70
C LYS A 12 17.45 -9.41 16.50
N ASP A 13 17.25 -8.98 15.26
CA ASP A 13 16.80 -7.62 14.93
C ASP A 13 15.45 -7.77 14.22
N GLN A 14 14.31 -7.62 14.91
CA GLN A 14 13.71 -6.37 15.37
C GLN A 14 13.21 -5.47 14.22
N GLU A 15 12.27 -5.98 13.43
CA GLU A 15 11.30 -5.15 12.68
C GLU A 15 9.98 -5.04 13.47
N ARG A 16 10.03 -4.36 14.62
CA ARG A 16 8.84 -3.74 15.22
C ARG A 16 8.88 -2.25 14.93
N GLY A 17 8.06 -1.77 13.99
CA GLY A 17 7.70 -0.35 13.96
C GLY A 17 7.74 0.34 12.61
N ARG A 18 6.81 -0.01 11.72
CA ARG A 18 5.93 0.90 10.94
C ARG A 18 5.40 0.12 9.75
N GLY A 19 4.09 -0.09 9.72
CA GLY A 19 3.38 -0.62 8.55
C GLY A 19 3.55 0.31 7.36
N ILE A 20 4.65 0.17 6.64
CA ILE A 20 4.70 0.52 5.23
C ILE A 20 3.82 -0.55 4.59
N ASN A 21 2.58 -0.21 4.26
CA ASN A 21 1.68 -1.07 3.48
C ASN A 21 2.32 -1.30 2.11
N ARG A 22 3.33 -2.18 2.03
CA ARG A 22 3.90 -2.66 0.78
C ARG A 22 2.78 -3.37 0.05
N MET A 23 2.58 -3.05 -1.23
CA MET A 23 1.67 -3.82 -2.06
C MET A 23 2.32 -5.18 -2.34
N MET A 24 2.10 -6.10 -1.41
CA MET A 24 2.59 -7.47 -1.47
C MET A 24 1.75 -8.22 -2.50
N LEU A 25 2.40 -8.77 -3.51
CA LEU A 25 1.81 -9.63 -4.52
C LEU A 25 2.22 -11.06 -4.26
N ALA A 26 1.31 -12.00 -4.49
CA ALA A 26 1.66 -13.41 -4.49
C ALA A 26 2.29 -13.79 -5.83
N VAL A 27 3.21 -14.75 -5.82
CA VAL A 27 3.78 -15.36 -7.03
C VAL A 27 2.68 -15.77 -8.01
N SER A 28 1.60 -16.39 -7.51
CA SER A 28 0.43 -16.79 -8.30
C SER A 28 -0.25 -15.65 -9.07
N ASP A 29 -0.13 -14.40 -8.63
CA ASP A 29 -0.86 -13.26 -9.23
C ASP A 29 -0.26 -12.84 -10.59
N ILE A 30 1.03 -13.11 -10.79
CA ILE A 30 1.81 -12.70 -11.98
C ILE A 30 2.25 -13.88 -12.86
N VAL A 31 1.98 -15.13 -12.44
CA VAL A 31 2.26 -16.32 -13.28
C VAL A 31 1.55 -16.18 -14.62
N GLY A 32 2.28 -16.44 -15.71
CA GLY A 32 1.73 -16.43 -17.07
C GLY A 32 1.51 -15.03 -17.66
N LEU A 33 1.99 -13.95 -17.02
CA LEU A 33 2.12 -12.66 -17.69
C LEU A 33 3.11 -12.78 -18.87
N LEU A 34 2.91 -11.95 -19.90
CA LEU A 34 3.76 -11.92 -21.09
C LEU A 34 5.23 -11.70 -20.68
N GLY A 35 6.13 -12.59 -21.12
CA GLY A 35 7.56 -12.52 -20.77
C GLY A 35 7.92 -13.15 -19.41
N LEU A 36 6.95 -13.64 -18.64
CA LEU A 36 7.19 -14.33 -17.38
C LEU A 36 7.02 -15.86 -17.50
N PRO A 37 7.70 -16.64 -16.64
CA PRO A 37 7.50 -18.07 -16.57
C PRO A 37 6.03 -18.45 -16.29
N ALA A 38 5.54 -19.49 -16.99
CA ALA A 38 4.17 -19.98 -16.84
C ALA A 38 3.94 -20.87 -15.60
N THR A 39 4.98 -21.13 -14.80
CA THR A 39 4.88 -21.96 -13.58
C THR A 39 5.36 -21.18 -12.36
N GLU A 40 4.74 -21.41 -11.20
CA GLU A 40 5.13 -20.77 -9.94
C GLU A 40 6.59 -21.03 -9.58
N ARG A 41 7.08 -22.25 -9.82
CA ARG A 41 8.49 -22.62 -9.58
C ARG A 41 9.43 -21.81 -10.49
N GLY A 42 9.15 -21.78 -11.79
CA GLY A 42 9.97 -21.03 -12.74
C GLY A 42 9.97 -19.53 -12.42
N LEU A 43 8.83 -19.00 -11.99
CA LEU A 43 8.70 -17.60 -11.59
C LEU A 43 9.49 -17.29 -10.31
N ARG A 44 9.50 -18.19 -9.32
CA ARG A 44 10.34 -18.04 -8.12
C ARG A 44 11.83 -18.04 -8.46
N ASP A 45 12.25 -18.94 -9.34
CA ASP A 45 13.64 -19.00 -9.79
C ASP A 45 14.02 -17.72 -10.55
N TRP A 46 13.10 -17.19 -11.36
CA TRP A 46 13.27 -15.91 -12.05
C TRP A 46 13.36 -14.73 -11.07
N LEU A 47 12.47 -14.62 -10.08
CA LEU A 47 12.53 -13.58 -9.03
C LEU A 47 13.86 -13.64 -8.26
N LYS A 48 14.34 -14.85 -7.96
CA LYS A 48 15.64 -15.05 -7.30
C LYS A 48 16.81 -14.57 -8.14
N ARG A 49 16.78 -14.75 -9.47
CA ARG A 49 17.82 -14.26 -10.39
C ARG A 49 17.85 -12.74 -10.47
N LEU A 50 16.72 -12.09 -10.27
CA LEU A 50 16.60 -10.63 -10.20
C LEU A 50 16.88 -10.07 -8.79
N GLU A 51 17.29 -10.92 -7.85
CA GLU A 51 17.55 -10.53 -6.46
C GLU A 51 16.35 -9.87 -5.76
N VAL A 52 15.12 -10.15 -6.24
CA VAL A 52 13.89 -9.62 -5.64
C VAL A 52 13.63 -10.32 -4.31
N PRO A 53 13.45 -9.58 -3.21
CA PRO A 53 13.19 -10.19 -1.91
C PRO A 53 11.80 -10.83 -1.89
N VAL A 54 11.78 -12.16 -1.79
CA VAL A 54 10.55 -12.96 -1.65
C VAL A 54 10.41 -13.40 -0.19
N GLN A 55 9.28 -13.06 0.42
CA GLN A 55 8.90 -13.48 1.77
C GLN A 55 7.87 -14.60 1.70
N GLN A 56 7.91 -15.53 2.66
CA GLN A 56 6.87 -16.55 2.79
C GLN A 56 5.78 -16.06 3.73
N ASP A 57 4.53 -16.00 3.24
CA ASP A 57 3.34 -15.66 4.03
C ASP A 57 2.37 -16.86 3.99
N GLY A 58 2.39 -17.65 5.07
CA GLY A 58 1.68 -18.92 5.16
C GLY A 58 2.11 -19.91 4.07
N LYS A 59 1.18 -20.25 3.17
CA LYS A 59 1.43 -21.16 2.03
C LYS A 59 1.81 -20.42 0.74
N ARG A 60 1.90 -19.08 0.77
CA ARG A 60 2.15 -18.25 -0.40
C ARG A 60 3.53 -17.61 -0.31
N PHE A 61 4.10 -17.32 -1.47
CA PHE A 61 5.30 -16.51 -1.60
C PHE A 61 4.88 -15.12 -2.05
N VAL A 62 5.25 -14.11 -1.27
CA VAL A 62 4.87 -12.72 -1.47
C VAL A 62 6.10 -11.84 -1.68
N PHE A 63 5.98 -10.86 -2.57
CA PHE A 63 7.05 -9.90 -2.88
C PHE A 63 6.43 -8.53 -3.17
N SER A 64 7.24 -7.47 -3.22
CA SER A 64 6.71 -6.15 -3.55
C SER A 64 6.59 -5.93 -5.05
N LEU A 65 5.47 -5.37 -5.52
CA LEU A 65 5.34 -4.97 -6.92
C LEU A 65 6.45 -3.99 -7.36
N LEU A 66 6.91 -3.10 -6.47
CA LEU A 66 7.92 -2.09 -6.80
C LEU A 66 9.32 -2.68 -6.98
N ASP A 67 9.57 -3.89 -6.49
CA ASP A 67 10.86 -4.57 -6.66
C ASP A 67 10.97 -5.22 -8.05
N LEU A 68 9.87 -5.25 -8.82
CA LEU A 68 9.87 -5.82 -10.17
C LEU A 68 10.36 -4.81 -11.23
N PRO A 69 10.92 -5.30 -12.34
CA PRO A 69 11.17 -4.50 -13.54
C PRO A 69 9.93 -3.73 -14.02
N GLU A 70 10.11 -2.50 -14.52
CA GLU A 70 9.01 -1.58 -14.87
C GLU A 70 8.07 -2.14 -15.95
N ASP A 71 8.61 -2.86 -16.93
CA ASP A 71 7.86 -3.57 -17.96
C ASP A 71 6.91 -4.62 -17.37
N VAL A 72 7.38 -5.39 -16.38
CA VAL A 72 6.57 -6.39 -15.68
C VAL A 72 5.52 -5.69 -14.79
N GLN A 73 5.88 -4.59 -14.14
CA GLN A 73 4.92 -3.79 -13.40
C GLN A 73 3.80 -3.27 -14.32
N HIS A 74 4.15 -2.80 -15.50
CA HIS A 74 3.21 -2.31 -16.51
C HIS A 74 2.29 -3.44 -17.00
N ALA A 75 2.85 -4.60 -17.38
CA ALA A 75 2.08 -5.77 -17.79
C ALA A 75 1.07 -6.23 -16.71
N TYR A 76 1.47 -6.20 -15.44
CA TYR A 76 0.56 -6.52 -14.34
C TYR A 76 -0.59 -5.51 -14.22
N ARG A 77 -0.29 -4.20 -14.37
CA ARG A 77 -1.32 -3.14 -14.33
C ARG A 77 -2.29 -3.24 -15.51
N LEU A 78 -1.80 -3.59 -16.70
CA LEU A 78 -2.63 -3.87 -17.88
C LEU A 78 -3.62 -5.01 -17.60
N LYS A 79 -3.13 -6.14 -17.08
CA LYS A 79 -3.96 -7.28 -16.67
C LYS A 79 -5.05 -6.86 -15.68
N LEU A 80 -4.72 -6.06 -14.67
CA LEU A 80 -5.71 -5.58 -13.69
C LEU A 80 -6.80 -4.71 -14.32
N ALA A 81 -6.47 -3.87 -15.30
CA ALA A 81 -7.46 -3.06 -15.99
C ALA A 81 -8.36 -3.89 -16.91
N GLU A 82 -7.79 -4.86 -17.63
CA GLU A 82 -8.54 -5.83 -18.43
C GLU A 82 -9.53 -6.62 -17.55
N GLU A 83 -9.06 -7.16 -16.41
CA GLU A 83 -9.91 -7.85 -15.44
C GLU A 83 -11.04 -6.96 -14.88
N ALA A 84 -10.78 -5.66 -14.76
CA ALA A 84 -11.76 -4.67 -14.33
C ALA A 84 -12.73 -4.24 -15.45
N GLY A 85 -12.52 -4.69 -16.70
CA GLY A 85 -13.31 -4.29 -17.87
C GLY A 85 -13.13 -2.81 -18.23
N LEU A 86 -11.94 -2.28 -17.97
CA LEU A 86 -11.54 -0.90 -18.20
C LEU A 86 -10.57 -0.84 -19.39
N ALA A 87 -10.75 0.15 -20.27
CA ALA A 87 -9.68 0.53 -21.17
C ALA A 87 -8.55 1.12 -20.32
N PHE A 88 -7.35 0.54 -20.38
CA PHE A 88 -6.23 1.01 -19.56
C PHE A 88 -5.91 2.49 -19.80
N GLY A 89 -6.08 2.93 -21.04
CA GLY A 89 -5.83 4.30 -21.47
C GLY A 89 -4.35 4.57 -21.74
N GLU A 90 -4.03 5.84 -21.99
CA GLU A 90 -2.66 6.27 -22.25
C GLU A 90 -1.92 6.52 -20.93
N GLN A 91 -0.69 6.02 -20.82
CA GLN A 91 0.12 6.23 -19.63
C GLN A 91 0.79 7.60 -19.67
N ASP A 92 0.49 8.47 -18.69
CA ASP A 92 1.19 9.74 -18.51
C ASP A 92 2.53 9.50 -17.81
N TYR A 93 3.58 9.38 -18.63
CA TYR A 93 4.93 9.09 -18.13
C TYR A 93 5.44 10.13 -17.12
N ALA A 94 5.09 11.41 -17.29
CA ALA A 94 5.50 12.47 -16.36
C ALA A 94 4.87 12.28 -14.98
N ALA A 95 3.59 11.91 -14.92
CA ALA A 95 2.90 11.60 -13.68
C ALA A 95 3.50 10.36 -12.97
N HIS A 96 3.90 9.33 -13.73
CA HIS A 96 4.54 8.13 -13.18
C HIS A 96 5.96 8.42 -12.67
N ILE A 97 6.76 9.23 -13.36
CA ILE A 97 8.07 9.69 -12.85
C ILE A 97 7.88 10.48 -11.54
N ALA A 98 6.89 11.38 -11.50
CA ALA A 98 6.60 12.16 -10.30
C ALA A 98 6.17 11.27 -9.12
N LEU A 99 5.47 10.16 -9.38
CA LEU A 99 5.18 9.15 -8.37
C LEU A 99 6.44 8.41 -7.92
N ALA A 100 7.26 7.94 -8.85
CA ALA A 100 8.51 7.22 -8.57
C ALA A 100 9.51 8.05 -7.73
N SER A 101 9.42 9.37 -7.82
CA SER A 101 10.24 10.30 -7.02
C SER A 101 9.75 10.47 -5.57
N LYS A 102 8.55 9.99 -5.22
CA LYS A 102 7.99 10.10 -3.86
C LYS A 102 8.58 9.01 -2.95
N PRO A 103 8.48 9.16 -1.60
CA PRO A 103 8.89 8.09 -0.69
C PRO A 103 8.17 6.76 -0.99
N VAL A 104 8.87 5.63 -0.83
CA VAL A 104 8.37 4.28 -1.13
C VAL A 104 6.99 4.00 -0.50
N GLY A 105 6.77 4.41 0.76
CA GLY A 105 5.46 4.24 1.42
C GLY A 105 4.31 5.03 0.77
N VAL A 106 4.61 6.19 0.18
CA VAL A 106 3.64 6.99 -0.58
C VAL A 106 3.31 6.30 -1.90
N GLN A 107 4.33 5.78 -2.60
CA GLN A 107 4.16 5.01 -3.83
C GLN A 107 3.25 3.80 -3.60
N HIS A 108 3.56 2.98 -2.59
CA HIS A 108 2.73 1.81 -2.29
C HIS A 108 1.30 2.17 -1.92
N THR A 109 1.11 3.22 -1.11
CA THR A 109 -0.24 3.67 -0.76
C THR A 109 -1.01 4.07 -2.01
N ALA A 110 -0.36 4.75 -2.96
CA ALA A 110 -0.95 5.14 -4.23
C ALA A 110 -1.39 3.92 -5.07
N HIS A 111 -0.50 2.93 -5.22
CA HIS A 111 -0.79 1.69 -5.93
C HIS A 111 -1.88 0.84 -5.26
N ALA A 112 -1.85 0.72 -3.92
CA ALA A 112 -2.86 -0.01 -3.17
C ALA A 112 -4.26 0.60 -3.37
N ARG A 113 -4.37 1.94 -3.35
CA ARG A 113 -5.63 2.65 -3.65
C ARG A 113 -6.12 2.36 -5.07
N ALA A 114 -5.23 2.44 -6.06
CA ALA A 114 -5.57 2.16 -7.45
C ALA A 114 -6.04 0.71 -7.64
N LYS A 115 -5.37 -0.26 -7.00
CA LYS A 115 -5.75 -1.69 -7.03
C LYS A 115 -7.18 -1.91 -6.52
N VAL A 116 -7.59 -1.20 -5.47
CA VAL A 116 -8.95 -1.30 -4.91
C VAL A 116 -10.00 -0.70 -5.85
N LEU A 117 -9.69 0.35 -6.60
CA LEU A 117 -10.67 1.00 -7.48
C LEU A 117 -11.14 0.12 -8.64
N GLY A 118 -10.30 -0.79 -9.16
CA GLY A 118 -10.66 -1.69 -10.27
C GLY A 118 -11.90 -2.56 -9.95
N PRO A 119 -11.84 -3.42 -8.91
CA PRO A 119 -12.99 -4.23 -8.49
C PRO A 119 -14.21 -3.39 -8.11
N VAL A 120 -14.03 -2.21 -7.50
CA VAL A 120 -15.17 -1.34 -7.18
C VAL A 120 -15.83 -0.80 -8.44
N HIS A 121 -15.04 -0.36 -9.43
CA HIS A 121 -15.57 0.11 -10.70
C HIS A 121 -16.35 -1.01 -11.39
N LYS A 122 -15.75 -2.21 -11.51
CA LYS A 122 -16.40 -3.40 -12.07
C LYS A 122 -17.71 -3.73 -11.37
N GLY A 123 -17.71 -3.76 -10.02
CA GLY A 123 -18.90 -4.05 -9.23
C GLY A 123 -20.01 -3.01 -9.42
N ARG A 124 -19.67 -1.71 -9.43
CA ARG A 124 -20.65 -0.64 -9.69
C ARG A 124 -21.22 -0.70 -11.10
N LYS A 125 -20.40 -0.99 -12.10
CA LYS A 125 -20.84 -1.19 -13.50
C LYS A 125 -21.79 -2.39 -13.62
N ALA A 126 -21.59 -3.42 -12.80
CA ALA A 126 -22.49 -4.57 -12.68
C ALA A 126 -23.74 -4.30 -11.80
N GLY A 127 -23.96 -3.06 -11.33
CA GLY A 127 -25.11 -2.70 -10.50
C GLY A 127 -25.02 -3.14 -9.03
N LEU A 128 -23.86 -3.61 -8.57
CA LEU A 128 -23.67 -4.06 -7.20
C LEU A 128 -23.59 -2.88 -6.22
N LYS A 129 -24.16 -3.08 -5.03
CA LYS A 129 -24.09 -2.14 -3.91
C LYS A 129 -22.82 -2.35 -3.09
N TRP A 130 -22.42 -1.34 -2.32
CA TRP A 130 -21.16 -1.37 -1.54
C TRP A 130 -21.03 -2.60 -0.63
N HIS A 131 -22.10 -3.00 0.05
CA HIS A 131 -22.10 -4.19 0.93
C HIS A 131 -21.84 -5.51 0.19
N GLN A 132 -22.03 -5.56 -1.13
CA GLN A 132 -21.71 -6.71 -1.98
C GLN A 132 -20.27 -6.63 -2.52
N ILE A 133 -19.77 -5.42 -2.75
CA ILE A 133 -18.42 -5.16 -3.29
C ILE A 133 -17.35 -5.31 -2.20
N ALA A 134 -17.57 -4.77 -1.00
CA ALA A 134 -16.61 -4.80 0.10
C ALA A 134 -16.10 -6.21 0.48
N PRO A 135 -16.97 -7.24 0.59
CA PRO A 135 -16.52 -8.62 0.80
C PRO A 135 -15.63 -9.16 -0.31
N GLN A 136 -15.85 -8.75 -1.57
CA GLN A 136 -15.03 -9.19 -2.70
C GLN A 136 -13.62 -8.60 -2.65
N ILE A 137 -13.49 -7.32 -2.25
CA ILE A 137 -12.19 -6.68 -2.03
C ILE A 137 -11.40 -7.43 -0.94
N LYS A 138 -12.09 -7.78 0.16
CA LYS A 138 -11.50 -8.57 1.25
C LYS A 138 -11.06 -9.94 0.77
N ALA A 139 -11.92 -10.65 0.02
CA ALA A 139 -11.64 -11.99 -0.50
C ALA A 139 -10.47 -11.98 -1.50
N ALA A 140 -10.34 -10.93 -2.30
CA ALA A 140 -9.23 -10.74 -3.23
C ALA A 140 -7.90 -10.36 -2.52
N GLY A 141 -7.88 -10.23 -1.19
CA GLY A 141 -6.66 -9.96 -0.42
C GLY A 141 -6.03 -8.60 -0.74
N LEU A 142 -6.82 -7.61 -1.15
CA LEU A 142 -6.32 -6.30 -1.59
C LEU A 142 -5.97 -5.36 -0.42
N GLY A 143 -5.83 -5.90 0.79
CA GLY A 143 -5.56 -5.16 2.02
C GLY A 143 -6.80 -4.78 2.81
N GLU A 144 -6.66 -3.78 3.67
CA GLU A 144 -7.75 -3.24 4.48
C GLU A 144 -8.84 -2.66 3.57
N VAL A 145 -10.10 -3.06 3.82
CA VAL A 145 -11.24 -2.57 3.03
C VAL A 145 -11.53 -1.12 3.44
N PRO A 146 -11.33 -0.14 2.54
CA PRO A 146 -11.60 1.26 2.85
C PRO A 146 -13.11 1.50 3.03
N SER A 147 -13.49 2.53 3.79
CA SER A 147 -14.91 2.91 3.90
C SER A 147 -15.48 3.41 2.57
N GLU A 148 -16.80 3.26 2.36
CA GLU A 148 -17.47 3.71 1.13
C GLU A 148 -17.22 5.21 0.85
N ALA A 149 -17.25 6.04 1.89
CA ALA A 149 -16.94 7.46 1.79
C ALA A 149 -15.51 7.72 1.30
N THR A 150 -14.55 6.92 1.74
CA THR A 150 -13.15 7.01 1.28
C THR A 150 -13.04 6.66 -0.19
N VAL A 151 -13.71 5.58 -0.62
CA VAL A 151 -13.71 5.17 -2.03
C VAL A 151 -14.40 6.20 -2.91
N LYS A 152 -15.51 6.81 -2.46
CA LYS A 152 -16.16 7.92 -3.17
C LYS A 152 -15.19 9.10 -3.37
N ARG A 153 -14.40 9.47 -2.37
CA ARG A 153 -13.37 10.52 -2.50
C ARG A 153 -12.29 10.14 -3.51
N TRP A 154 -11.85 8.88 -3.54
CA TRP A 154 -10.86 8.41 -4.52
C TRP A 154 -11.42 8.46 -5.94
N PHE A 155 -12.66 8.01 -6.18
CA PHE A 155 -13.30 8.13 -7.49
C PHE A 155 -13.41 9.56 -7.98
N LYS A 156 -13.79 10.50 -7.10
CA LYS A 156 -13.83 11.93 -7.45
C LYS A 156 -12.46 12.47 -7.88
N ARG A 157 -11.36 11.93 -7.33
CA ARG A 157 -10.00 12.35 -7.64
C ARG A 157 -9.49 11.79 -8.98
N VAL A 158 -10.06 10.68 -9.45
CA VAL A 158 -9.69 10.04 -10.72
C VAL A 158 -10.76 10.20 -11.80
N GLU A 159 -11.73 11.08 -11.58
CA GLU A 159 -12.77 11.39 -12.55
C GLU A 159 -12.13 12.01 -13.80
N GLY A 160 -12.38 11.41 -14.96
CA GLY A 160 -11.76 11.81 -16.23
C GLY A 160 -10.29 11.40 -16.39
N ILE A 161 -9.72 10.63 -15.45
CA ILE A 161 -8.36 10.11 -15.53
C ILE A 161 -8.40 8.65 -15.95
N ASP A 162 -7.56 8.30 -16.92
CA ASP A 162 -7.40 6.93 -17.37
C ASP A 162 -6.92 6.00 -16.24
N PRO A 163 -7.39 4.74 -16.19
CA PRO A 163 -6.98 3.75 -15.21
C PRO A 163 -5.46 3.56 -15.08
N ALA A 164 -4.71 3.71 -16.18
CA ALA A 164 -3.25 3.72 -16.19
C ALA A 164 -2.63 4.76 -15.24
N ASN A 165 -3.33 5.88 -15.03
CA ASN A 165 -2.86 7.05 -14.28
C ASN A 165 -3.56 7.20 -12.91
N TRP A 166 -4.35 6.22 -12.48
CA TRP A 166 -5.00 6.26 -11.16
C TRP A 166 -4.01 6.24 -10.00
N ALA A 167 -2.93 5.45 -10.10
CA ALA A 167 -1.92 5.40 -9.05
C ALA A 167 -1.27 6.79 -8.81
N PRO A 168 -0.67 7.46 -9.81
CA PRO A 168 -0.09 8.78 -9.59
C PRO A 168 -1.13 9.81 -9.14
N ALA A 169 -2.36 9.75 -9.65
CA ALA A 169 -3.45 10.62 -9.20
C ALA A 169 -3.82 10.40 -7.72
N LEU A 170 -3.78 9.16 -7.22
CA LEU A 170 -4.18 8.78 -5.85
C LEU A 170 -3.04 8.86 -4.83
N ALA A 171 -1.84 9.27 -5.25
CA ALA A 171 -0.72 9.47 -4.36
C ALA A 171 -1.08 10.47 -3.25
N PRO A 172 -0.96 10.11 -1.96
CA PRO A 172 -1.23 11.06 -0.89
C PRO A 172 -0.31 12.27 -1.03
N GLU A 173 -0.92 13.45 -1.00
CA GLU A 173 -0.18 14.70 -0.82
C GLU A 173 0.37 14.71 0.59
N TYR A 174 1.69 14.62 0.73
CA TYR A 174 2.35 14.82 2.00
C TYR A 174 2.24 16.31 2.35
N LYS A 175 1.15 16.69 3.04
CA LYS A 175 1.15 17.92 3.83
C LYS A 175 1.97 17.59 5.07
N GLY A 176 3.16 18.19 5.18
CA GLY A 176 4.04 17.99 6.32
C GLY A 176 3.26 18.10 7.64
N ARG A 177 3.75 17.40 8.67
CA ARG A 177 3.19 17.48 10.02
C ARG A 177 3.08 18.97 10.38
N THR A 178 1.87 19.47 10.62
CA THR A 178 1.69 20.83 11.15
C THR A 178 2.57 20.92 12.39
N ALA A 179 3.51 21.87 12.42
CA ALA A 179 4.40 22.04 13.57
C ALA A 179 3.53 22.07 14.83
N ARG A 180 3.78 21.14 15.76
CA ARG A 180 3.11 21.16 17.04
C ARG A 180 3.54 22.48 17.69
N ALA A 181 2.61 23.41 17.86
CA ALA A 181 2.89 24.66 18.52
C ALA A 181 3.58 24.36 19.87
N PRO A 182 4.64 25.09 20.25
CA PRO A 182 5.25 24.92 21.55
C PRO A 182 4.16 25.09 22.61
N MET A 183 3.94 24.04 23.40
CA MET A 183 2.97 24.05 24.47
C MET A 183 3.52 25.02 25.53
N SER A 184 2.91 26.19 25.70
CA SER A 184 3.37 27.18 26.68
C SER A 184 3.26 26.61 28.10
N GLU A 185 4.28 26.79 28.93
CA GLU A 185 4.30 26.37 30.35
C GLU A 185 3.12 26.93 31.17
N ALA A 186 2.53 28.05 30.75
CA ALA A 186 1.35 28.65 31.38
C ALA A 186 0.10 27.74 31.40
N ALA A 187 0.07 26.66 30.60
CA ALA A 187 -1.03 25.70 30.61
C ALA A 187 -1.00 24.73 31.81
N TRP A 188 0.06 24.75 32.63
CA TRP A 188 0.29 23.79 33.72
C TRP A 188 0.05 24.36 35.12
N TRP A 189 -0.35 25.63 35.26
CA TRP A 189 -0.67 26.18 36.58
C TRP A 189 -2.14 25.93 36.91
N PRO A 190 -2.49 24.97 37.81
CA PRO A 190 -3.82 24.93 38.37
C PRO A 190 -4.04 26.21 39.18
N ALA A 191 -5.25 26.75 39.10
CA ALA A 191 -5.72 27.90 39.86
C ALA A 191 -5.46 27.75 41.38
N ALA A 192 -4.26 28.13 41.83
CA ALA A 192 -3.97 28.42 43.22
C ALA A 192 -4.52 29.82 43.50
N GLY A 193 -5.84 29.89 43.63
CA GLY A 193 -6.57 31.15 43.74
C GLY A 193 -7.96 30.94 44.32
N PHE A 194 -8.07 30.19 45.42
CA PHE A 194 -9.24 30.26 46.29
C PHE A 194 -8.81 30.03 47.75
N VAL A 195 -8.24 31.08 48.35
CA VAL A 195 -8.19 31.20 49.81
C VAL A 195 -9.19 32.30 50.14
N ASP A 196 -10.40 31.94 50.56
CA ASP A 196 -11.26 32.90 51.23
C ASP A 196 -12.14 32.22 52.30
N THR A 197 -11.84 32.62 53.54
CA THR A 197 -12.67 32.77 54.76
C THR A 197 -13.63 31.65 55.18
N LYS A 198 -13.79 31.30 56.46
CA LYS A 198 -13.91 32.16 57.65
C LYS A 198 -13.86 31.27 58.90
N ILE A 199 -12.99 31.60 59.86
CA ILE A 199 -13.06 31.10 61.24
C ILE A 199 -14.05 32.01 61.99
N ARG A 200 -15.12 31.42 62.55
CA ARG A 200 -15.94 31.94 63.64
C ARG A 200 -16.38 30.72 64.44
N SER A 201 -15.67 30.44 65.53
CA SER A 201 -15.97 30.80 66.94
C SER A 201 -17.07 29.93 67.53
#